data_AF-A0A358CX78-F1
#
_entry.id   AF-A0A358CX78-F1
#
_cell.length_a   1.000
_cell.length_b   1.000
_cell.length_c   1.000
_cell.angle_alpha   90.00
_cell.angle_beta   90.00
_cell.angle_gamma   90.00
#
_symmetry.space_group_name_H-M   'P 1'
#
loop_
_entity.id
_entity.type
_entity.pdbx_description
1 polymer ?
#
loop_
_entity_poly.entity_id
_entity_poly.type
_entity_poly.pdbx_seq_one_letter_code
_entity_poly.pdbx_strand_id
1 'polypeptide(L)'
;KKPEPEIPEKIVVPDYAHLLPESIRRFTLPQEIHDADHLSFLQGGGHGGSHPHLVHEFVSSILADRDPWPNALTSANWTSVGICAHESALKGGEIVRLPEFTLPACSVTTEE
;
A
#
# COMPACT_ATOMS: atom_id res chain seq x y z
N LYS A 1 5.68 36.60 4.54
CA LYS A 1 6.19 35.65 3.51
C LYS A 1 6.89 34.53 4.27
N LYS A 2 6.63 33.25 3.97
CA LYS A 2 7.33 32.15 4.67
C LYS A 2 8.85 32.27 4.45
N PRO A 3 9.69 31.79 5.39
CA PRO A 3 11.11 31.63 5.15
C PRO A 3 11.30 30.78 3.89
N GLU A 4 12.28 31.13 3.05
CA GLU A 4 12.65 30.42 1.83
C GLU A 4 12.73 28.87 1.96
N PRO A 5 13.27 28.29 3.05
CA PRO A 5 13.29 26.82 3.23
C PRO A 5 11.92 26.16 3.49
N GLU A 6 10.85 26.93 3.67
CA GLU A 6 9.48 26.43 3.87
C GLU A 6 8.59 26.62 2.62
N ILE A 7 9.18 27.02 1.50
CA ILE A 7 8.48 27.11 0.22
C ILE A 7 8.49 25.70 -0.40
N PRO A 8 7.34 25.04 -0.59
CA PRO A 8 7.29 23.71 -1.19
C PRO A 8 7.81 23.74 -2.63
N GLU A 9 8.64 22.77 -3.00
CA GLU A 9 9.22 22.66 -4.34
C GLU A 9 8.72 21.43 -5.10
N LYS A 10 8.73 21.59 -6.43
CA LYS A 10 8.69 20.54 -7.47
C LYS A 10 9.69 19.41 -7.23
N ILE A 11 9.33 18.26 -6.67
CA ILE A 11 10.21 17.07 -6.73
C ILE A 11 9.84 16.15 -7.90
N VAL A 12 10.86 15.57 -8.54
CA VAL A 12 10.67 14.48 -9.50
C VAL A 12 10.61 13.18 -8.74
N VAL A 13 9.50 12.46 -8.84
CA VAL A 13 9.34 11.14 -8.24
C VAL A 13 9.98 10.11 -9.18
N PRO A 14 10.93 9.29 -8.70
CA PRO A 14 11.57 8.27 -9.53
C PRO A 14 10.59 7.16 -9.93
N ASP A 15 10.73 6.66 -11.16
CA ASP A 15 10.02 5.48 -11.65
C ASP A 15 10.82 4.20 -11.34
N TYR A 16 10.15 3.23 -10.74
CA TYR A 16 10.72 1.93 -10.36
C TYR A 16 10.35 0.80 -11.30
N ALA A 17 9.84 1.09 -12.50
CA ALA A 17 9.50 0.08 -13.52
C ALA A 17 10.64 -0.91 -13.81
N HIS A 18 11.91 -0.50 -13.66
CA HIS A 18 13.07 -1.37 -13.82
C HIS A 18 13.10 -2.57 -12.85
N LEU A 19 12.39 -2.53 -11.72
CA LEU A 19 12.23 -3.65 -10.80
C LEU A 19 11.23 -4.71 -11.28
N LEU A 20 10.49 -4.43 -12.35
CA LEU A 20 9.49 -5.34 -12.91
C LEU A 20 10.05 -6.11 -14.12
N PRO A 21 9.46 -7.28 -14.45
CA PRO A 21 9.66 -7.94 -15.72
C PRO A 21 9.36 -7.00 -16.90
N GLU A 22 10.19 -7.05 -17.95
CA GLU A 22 10.12 -6.17 -19.13
C GLU A 22 8.69 -6.04 -19.70
N SER A 23 7.97 -7.15 -19.79
CA SER A 23 6.64 -7.23 -20.39
C SER A 23 5.56 -6.42 -19.66
N ILE A 24 5.76 -6.08 -18.39
CA ILE A 24 4.78 -5.35 -17.58
C ILE A 24 5.22 -3.93 -17.19
N ARG A 25 6.46 -3.52 -17.50
CA ARG A 25 6.99 -2.18 -17.17
C ARG A 25 6.12 -1.05 -17.72
N ARG A 26 5.64 -1.20 -18.95
CA ARG A 26 4.79 -0.19 -19.62
C ARG A 26 3.50 0.17 -18.87
N PHE A 27 3.06 -0.67 -17.93
CA PHE A 27 1.83 -0.43 -17.17
C PHE A 27 2.04 0.48 -15.94
N THR A 28 3.28 0.82 -15.58
CA THR A 28 3.59 1.81 -14.54
C THR A 28 3.41 3.26 -15.05
N LEU A 29 3.41 3.44 -16.36
CA LEU A 29 3.27 4.74 -17.01
C LEU A 29 1.79 5.07 -17.24
N PRO A 30 1.43 6.37 -17.31
CA PRO A 30 0.12 6.78 -17.84
C PRO A 30 -0.09 6.14 -19.20
N GLN A 31 -1.13 5.32 -19.35
CA GLN A 31 -1.54 4.84 -20.66
C GLN A 31 -2.68 5.73 -21.16
N GLU A 32 -2.58 6.14 -22.41
CA GLU A 32 -3.61 6.88 -23.10
C GLU A 32 -4.68 5.87 -23.52
N ILE A 33 -5.90 6.01 -23.00
CA ILE A 33 -7.04 5.27 -23.54
C ILE A 33 -7.74 6.19 -24.52
N HIS A 34 -7.77 5.74 -25.77
CA HIS A 34 -8.42 6.43 -26.87
C HIS A 34 -9.94 6.27 -26.75
N ASP A 35 -10.59 7.21 -26.08
CA ASP A 35 -12.00 7.50 -26.30
C ASP A 35 -12.25 9.01 -26.18
N ALA A 36 -12.45 9.67 -27.32
CA ALA A 36 -12.56 11.12 -27.40
C ALA A 36 -13.89 11.67 -26.82
N ASP A 37 -14.87 10.79 -26.60
CA ASP A 37 -16.23 11.17 -26.21
C ASP A 37 -16.48 11.13 -24.68
N HIS A 38 -15.48 10.70 -23.89
CA HIS A 38 -15.60 10.64 -22.43
C HIS A 38 -14.50 11.46 -21.73
N LEU A 39 -14.87 12.30 -20.76
CA LEU A 39 -14.02 13.34 -20.14
C LEU A 39 -12.96 12.83 -19.12
N SER A 40 -12.52 11.57 -19.18
CA SER A 40 -11.68 10.99 -18.11
C SER A 40 -10.78 9.83 -18.56
N PHE A 41 -9.79 10.01 -19.44
CA PHE A 41 -9.01 8.86 -19.94
C PHE A 41 -7.49 9.06 -20.03
N LEU A 42 -6.88 9.42 -18.90
CA LEU A 42 -5.54 8.90 -18.57
C LEU A 42 -5.74 7.71 -17.63
N GLN A 43 -5.64 6.49 -18.15
CA GLN A 43 -5.82 5.26 -17.37
C GLN A 43 -4.53 4.45 -17.45
N GLY A 44 -3.87 4.26 -16.32
CA GLY A 44 -2.48 3.76 -16.26
C GLY A 44 -1.64 4.73 -15.45
N GLY A 45 -0.60 4.25 -14.79
CA GLY A 45 0.26 5.07 -13.92
C GLY A 45 -0.42 5.74 -12.71
N GLY A 46 -1.73 5.53 -12.50
CA GLY A 46 -2.44 5.99 -11.31
C GLY A 46 -1.77 5.48 -10.04
N HIS A 47 -1.76 6.33 -8.99
CA HIS A 47 -1.02 6.06 -7.75
C HIS A 47 0.47 5.75 -7.98
N GLY A 48 1.11 6.47 -8.90
CA GLY A 48 2.55 6.38 -9.18
C GLY A 48 2.99 5.08 -9.84
N GLY A 49 2.07 4.37 -10.53
CA GLY A 49 2.39 3.11 -11.19
C GLY A 49 2.55 1.92 -10.25
N SER A 50 1.96 1.96 -9.05
CA SER A 50 2.09 0.90 -8.03
C SER A 50 1.41 -0.44 -8.38
N HIS A 51 0.37 -0.43 -9.20
CA HIS A 51 -0.45 -1.61 -9.45
C HIS A 51 0.33 -2.79 -10.08
N PRO A 52 1.16 -2.61 -11.13
CA PRO A 52 1.99 -3.67 -11.67
C PRO A 52 2.96 -4.27 -10.65
N HIS A 53 3.47 -3.48 -9.70
CA HIS A 53 4.32 -4.00 -8.61
C HIS A 53 3.54 -4.92 -7.67
N LEU A 54 2.32 -4.53 -7.27
CA LEU A 54 1.46 -5.35 -6.41
C LEU A 54 1.07 -6.67 -7.10
N VAL A 55 0.72 -6.61 -8.39
CA VAL A 55 0.42 -7.81 -9.19
C VAL A 55 1.65 -8.71 -9.31
N HIS A 56 2.82 -8.14 -9.59
CA HIS A 56 4.05 -8.90 -9.69
C HIS A 56 4.42 -9.60 -8.37
N GLU A 57 4.30 -8.88 -7.25
CA GLU A 57 4.54 -9.45 -5.91
C GLU A 57 3.59 -10.61 -5.63
N PHE A 58 2.28 -10.43 -5.84
CA PHE A 58 1.29 -11.49 -5.63
C PHE A 58 1.58 -12.73 -6.48
N VAL A 59 1.77 -12.59 -7.79
CA VAL A 59 2.01 -13.73 -8.69
C VAL A 59 3.35 -14.40 -8.38
N SER A 60 4.41 -13.63 -8.14
CA SER A 60 5.74 -14.17 -7.83
C SER A 60 5.77 -14.92 -6.50
N SER A 61 5.00 -14.46 -5.50
CA SER A 61 4.88 -15.16 -4.21
C SER A 61 4.28 -16.55 -4.36
N ILE A 62 3.24 -16.68 -5.19
CA ILE A 62 2.59 -17.98 -5.49
C ILE A 62 3.56 -18.91 -6.21
N LEU A 63 4.28 -18.41 -7.22
CA LEU A 63 5.24 -19.22 -7.97
C LEU A 63 6.42 -19.68 -7.11
N ALA A 64 6.79 -18.89 -6.10
CA ALA A 64 7.89 -19.19 -5.18
C ALA A 64 7.45 -19.91 -3.90
N ASP A 65 6.17 -20.28 -3.76
CA ASP A 65 5.60 -20.93 -2.58
C ASP A 65 5.95 -20.20 -1.28
N ARG A 66 5.77 -18.87 -1.28
CA ARG A 66 6.01 -17.99 -0.13
C ARG A 66 4.81 -17.11 0.15
N ASP A 67 4.73 -16.59 1.37
CA ASP A 67 3.80 -15.53 1.70
C ASP A 67 4.04 -14.28 0.83
N PRO A 68 2.98 -13.63 0.31
CA PRO A 68 3.10 -12.33 -0.36
C PRO A 68 3.39 -11.22 0.65
N TRP A 69 3.92 -10.10 0.19
CA TRP A 69 3.96 -8.86 0.95
C TRP A 69 2.91 -7.84 0.44
N PRO A 70 2.02 -7.32 1.30
CA PRO A 70 1.73 -7.80 2.65
C PRO A 70 1.00 -9.16 2.61
N ASN A 71 1.18 -9.98 3.65
CA ASN A 71 0.45 -11.24 3.79
C ASN A 71 -0.90 -11.03 4.48
N ALA A 72 -1.65 -12.13 4.70
CA ALA A 72 -2.98 -12.08 5.31
C ALA A 72 -2.96 -11.47 6.71
N LEU A 73 -1.98 -11.82 7.55
CA LEU A 73 -1.88 -11.34 8.93
C LEU A 73 -1.58 -9.84 8.97
N THR A 74 -0.59 -9.39 8.19
CA THR A 74 -0.25 -7.96 8.07
C THR A 74 -1.44 -7.16 7.54
N SER A 75 -2.12 -7.66 6.51
CA SER A 75 -3.29 -7.00 5.94
C SER A 75 -4.42 -6.89 6.97
N ALA A 76 -4.73 -7.97 7.68
CA ALA A 76 -5.75 -7.98 8.72
C ALA A 76 -5.41 -7.04 9.88
N ASN A 77 -4.13 -6.92 10.26
CA ASN A 77 -3.67 -5.97 11.26
C ASN A 77 -3.95 -4.53 10.82
N TRP A 78 -3.53 -4.13 9.62
CA TRP A 78 -3.77 -2.79 9.08
C TRP A 78 -5.26 -2.46 8.98
N THR A 79 -6.08 -3.42 8.55
CA THR A 79 -7.54 -3.24 8.49
C THR A 79 -8.17 -3.11 9.88
N SER A 80 -7.70 -3.88 10.86
CA SER A 80 -8.24 -3.88 12.22
C SER A 80 -8.14 -2.50 12.89
N VAL A 81 -7.08 -1.74 12.61
CA VAL A 81 -6.91 -0.38 13.16
C VAL A 81 -8.09 0.53 12.77
N GLY A 82 -8.53 0.49 11.51
CA GLY A 82 -9.66 1.29 11.04
C GLY A 82 -10.99 0.88 11.69
N ILE A 83 -11.20 -0.43 11.88
CA ILE A 83 -12.39 -0.98 12.54
C ILE A 83 -12.42 -0.57 14.02
N CYS A 84 -11.32 -0.77 14.76
CA CYS A 84 -11.22 -0.41 16.16
C CYS A 84 -11.34 1.12 16.37
N ALA A 85 -10.78 1.92 15.46
CA ALA A 85 -10.93 3.38 15.51
C ALA A 85 -12.38 3.82 15.30
N HIS A 86 -13.09 3.19 14.36
CA HIS A 86 -14.51 3.45 14.14
C HIS A 86 -15.33 3.09 15.38
N GLU A 87 -15.09 1.91 15.98
CA GLU A 87 -15.75 1.48 17.21
C GLU A 87 -15.46 2.43 18.38
N SER A 88 -14.21 2.87 18.53
CA SER A 88 -13.81 3.86 19.53
C SER A 88 -14.58 5.17 19.38
N ALA A 89 -14.72 5.68 18.14
CA ALA A 89 -15.46 6.90 17.86
C ALA A 89 -16.95 6.79 18.25
N LEU A 90 -17.57 5.64 17.99
CA LEU A 90 -18.96 5.37 18.41
C LEU A 90 -19.11 5.33 19.95
N LYS A 91 -18.04 5.00 20.68
CA LYS A 91 -17.98 4.97 22.15
C LYS A 91 -17.41 6.26 22.75
N GLY A 92 -17.43 7.38 22.02
CA GLY A 92 -16.95 8.66 22.54
C GLY A 92 -15.44 8.72 22.77
N GLY A 93 -14.66 7.91 22.05
CA GLY A 93 -13.20 7.88 22.14
C GLY A 93 -12.64 6.92 23.18
N GLU A 94 -13.44 5.97 23.68
CA GLU A 94 -12.95 4.90 24.56
C GLU A 94 -11.86 4.05 23.89
N ILE A 95 -10.94 3.52 24.70
CA ILE A 95 -9.87 2.64 24.23
C ILE A 95 -10.48 1.30 23.78
N VAL A 96 -10.32 0.97 22.50
CA VAL A 96 -10.63 -0.36 21.94
C VAL A 96 -9.32 -1.11 21.70
N ARG A 97 -9.22 -2.32 22.26
CA ARG A 97 -8.01 -3.16 22.12
C ARG A 97 -7.99 -3.79 20.73
N LEU A 98 -6.82 -3.75 20.09
CA LEU A 98 -6.60 -4.49 18.85
C LEU A 98 -6.71 -6.01 19.09
N PRO A 99 -7.15 -6.80 18.10
CA PRO A 99 -7.21 -8.26 18.20
C PRO A 99 -5.83 -8.88 18.52
N GLU A 100 -5.80 -9.98 19.27
CA GLU A 100 -4.54 -10.61 19.72
C GLU A 100 -3.58 -10.98 18.58
N PHE A 101 -4.11 -11.42 17.43
CA PHE A 101 -3.29 -11.77 16.26
C PHE A 101 -2.48 -10.58 15.69
N THR A 102 -2.87 -9.34 16.05
CA THR A 102 -2.17 -8.12 15.61
C THR A 102 -0.98 -7.76 16.49
N LEU A 103 -0.88 -8.38 17.68
CA LEU A 103 0.15 -8.09 18.66
C LEU A 103 1.38 -8.98 18.42
N PRO A 104 2.60 -8.48 18.64
CA PRO A 104 3.78 -9.32 18.64
C PRO A 104 3.61 -10.45 19.64
N ALA A 105 4.01 -11.68 19.29
CA ALA A 105 4.00 -12.78 20.22
C ALA A 105 4.82 -12.40 21.46
N CYS A 106 4.20 -12.48 22.65
CA CYS A 106 4.91 -12.29 23.90
C CYS A 106 5.87 -13.48 24.06
N SER A 107 7.15 -13.26 23.80
CA SER A 107 8.19 -14.22 24.15
C SER A 107 8.32 -14.21 25.67
N VAL A 108 7.50 -15.01 26.35
CA VAL A 108 7.76 -15.33 27.75
C VAL A 108 8.99 -16.23 27.75
N THR A 109 10.16 -15.67 28.05
CA THR A 109 11.32 -16.46 28.43
C THR A 109 10.93 -17.22 29.69
N THR A 110 10.76 -18.53 29.58
CA THR A 110 10.74 -19.40 30.75
C THR A 110 12.17 -19.42 31.27
N GLU A 111 12.41 -18.71 32.38
CA GLU A 111 13.63 -18.92 33.16
C GLU A 111 13.47 -20.28 33.87
N GLU A 112 14.36 -21.23 33.56
CA GLU A 112 14.68 -22.39 34.42
C GLU A 112 15.64 -21.97 35.53
#